data_AF-A0A3C0AS40-F1
#
_entry.id   AF-A0A3C0AS40-F1
#
_cell.length_a   1.000
_cell.length_b   1.000
_cell.length_c   1.000
_cell.angle_alpha   90.00
_cell.angle_beta   90.00
_cell.angle_gamma   90.00
#
_symmetry.space_group_name_H-M   'P 1'
#
loop_
_entity.id
_entity.type
_entity.pdbx_description
1 polymer ?
#
loop_
_entity_poly.entity_id
_entity_poly.type
_entity_poly.pdbx_seq_one_letter_code
_entity_poly.pdbx_strand_id
1 'polypeptide(L)'
;LAKVYAKPGRDHWGATQSVFFAGGGIKGGRVIGKTDKIGGFPIDQPQKPENFAATIYRALGLPPTTYWHDDVDRPHFIYEGEPIAGLT
;
A
#
# COMPACT_ATOMS: atom_id res chain seq x y z
N LEU A 1 -11.68 -3.02 -31.79
CA LEU A 1 -11.50 -2.58 -30.38
C LEU A 1 -12.82 -2.28 -29.64
N ALA A 2 -13.96 -2.09 -30.33
CA ALA A 2 -15.26 -1.82 -29.71
C ALA A 2 -15.99 -3.02 -29.05
N LYS A 3 -15.29 -4.11 -28.69
CA LYS A 3 -15.91 -5.38 -28.24
C LYS A 3 -15.57 -5.82 -26.81
N VAL A 4 -14.86 -5.01 -26.03
CA VAL A 4 -14.32 -5.45 -24.72
C VAL A 4 -15.16 -5.00 -23.53
N TYR A 5 -16.06 -4.01 -23.66
CA TYR A 5 -16.75 -3.44 -22.50
C TYR A 5 -18.27 -3.57 -22.60
N ALA A 6 -18.83 -4.49 -21.80
CA ALA A 6 -20.26 -4.79 -21.75
C ALA A 6 -21.08 -3.80 -20.89
N LYS A 7 -20.43 -2.91 -20.13
CA LYS A 7 -21.09 -1.95 -19.22
C LYS A 7 -20.41 -0.58 -19.25
N PRO A 8 -21.15 0.52 -19.04
CA PRO A 8 -20.59 1.85 -18.88
C PRO A 8 -19.75 1.95 -17.59
N GLY A 9 -18.56 2.57 -17.68
CA GLY A 9 -17.62 2.76 -16.57
C GLY A 9 -16.33 3.46 -17.02
N ARG A 10 -15.41 3.72 -16.10
CA ARG A 10 -14.09 4.32 -16.38
C ARG A 10 -12.95 3.29 -16.44
N ASP A 11 -13.30 2.01 -16.51
CA ASP A 11 -12.37 0.88 -16.34
C ASP A 11 -11.56 0.94 -15.03
N HIS A 12 -10.61 0.02 -14.87
CA HIS A 12 -9.70 0.02 -13.73
C HIS A 12 -8.72 1.19 -13.82
N TRP A 13 -8.63 1.97 -12.75
CA TRP A 13 -7.62 3.03 -12.61
C TRP A 13 -6.69 2.69 -11.43
N GLY A 14 -5.56 2.07 -11.74
CA GLY A 14 -4.60 1.62 -10.73
C GLY A 14 -3.57 2.67 -10.30
N ALA A 15 -3.59 3.87 -10.88
CA ALA A 15 -2.51 4.84 -10.67
C ALA A 15 -2.55 5.54 -9.30
N THR A 16 -3.73 5.61 -8.66
CA THR A 16 -3.92 6.33 -7.40
C THR A 16 -5.03 5.70 -6.57
N GLN A 17 -4.80 5.62 -5.26
CA GLN A 17 -5.81 5.30 -4.25
C GLN A 17 -5.62 6.21 -3.02
N SER A 18 -6.71 6.46 -2.29
CA SER A 18 -6.64 7.09 -0.96
C SER A 18 -6.81 6.01 0.10
N VAL A 19 -5.90 5.98 1.07
CA VAL A 19 -5.90 5.00 2.16
C VAL A 19 -5.90 5.71 3.51
N PHE A 20 -6.44 5.05 4.53
CA PHE A 20 -6.55 5.58 5.89
C PHE A 20 -6.06 4.55 6.91
N PHE A 21 -5.26 5.00 7.88
CA PHE A 21 -4.74 4.18 8.97
C PHE A 21 -5.28 4.67 10.32
N ALA A 22 -5.63 3.74 11.19
CA ALA A 22 -5.99 4.00 12.58
C ALA A 22 -5.69 2.78 13.48
N GLY A 23 -5.44 3.03 14.77
CA GLY A 23 -5.09 1.97 15.73
C GLY A 23 -3.63 1.51 15.60
N GLY A 24 -3.28 0.40 16.27
CA GLY A 24 -1.96 -0.25 16.14
C GLY A 24 -0.75 0.64 16.44
N GLY A 25 -0.91 1.69 17.26
CA GLY A 25 0.16 2.65 17.53
C GLY A 25 0.45 3.65 16.39
N ILE A 26 -0.37 3.66 15.33
CA ILE A 26 -0.23 4.60 14.23
C ILE A 26 -0.37 6.04 14.73
N LYS A 27 0.56 6.90 14.34
CA LYS A 27 0.59 8.31 14.71
C LYS A 27 -0.39 9.11 13.85
N GLY A 28 -1.61 9.30 14.34
CA GLY A 28 -2.68 10.06 13.67
C GLY A 28 -2.39 11.56 13.49
N GLY A 29 -3.35 12.28 12.90
CA GLY A 29 -3.26 13.73 12.63
C GLY A 29 -2.28 14.09 11.50
N ARG A 30 -1.98 13.14 10.62
CA ARG A 30 -1.04 13.29 9.50
C ARG A 30 -1.73 13.06 8.17
N VAL A 31 -1.28 13.82 7.18
CA VAL A 31 -1.57 13.59 5.76
C VAL A 31 -0.24 13.38 5.07
N ILE A 32 -0.08 12.24 4.38
CA ILE A 32 1.15 11.87 3.69
C ILE A 32 0.88 11.93 2.19
N GLY A 33 1.72 12.69 1.48
CA GLY A 33 1.63 12.86 0.03
C GLY A 33 0.43 13.66 -0.43
N LYS A 34 0.32 13.80 -1.76
CA LYS A 34 -0.80 14.45 -2.45
C LYS A 34 -0.92 13.97 -3.89
N THR A 35 -2.09 14.14 -4.48
CA THR A 35 -2.35 13.85 -5.89
C THR A 35 -2.35 15.12 -6.73
N ASP A 36 -2.41 14.96 -8.06
CA ASP A 36 -2.80 16.06 -8.94
C ASP A 36 -4.20 16.60 -8.59
N LYS A 37 -4.56 17.74 -9.19
CA LYS A 37 -5.82 18.46 -8.92
C LYS A 37 -7.07 17.62 -9.15
N ILE A 38 -7.01 16.58 -9.97
CA ILE A 38 -8.14 15.72 -10.33
C ILE A 38 -8.12 14.36 -9.62
N GLY A 39 -7.09 14.09 -8.80
CA GLY A 39 -6.91 12.79 -8.13
C GLY A 39 -6.41 11.68 -9.06
N GLY A 40 -5.83 12.01 -10.22
CA GLY A 40 -5.41 11.05 -11.24
C GLY A 40 -4.14 10.31 -10.85
N PHE A 41 -3.11 11.03 -10.44
CA PHE A 41 -1.77 10.52 -10.12
C PHE A 41 -1.24 11.10 -8.79
N PRO A 42 -0.42 10.35 -8.02
CA PRO A 42 0.32 10.92 -6.91
C PRO A 42 1.44 11.85 -7.44
N ILE A 43 1.57 13.04 -6.84
CA ILE A 43 2.60 14.04 -7.22
C ILE A 43 3.52 14.41 -6.05
N ASP A 44 3.26 13.90 -4.86
CA ASP A 44 4.12 14.05 -3.69
C ASP A 44 4.09 12.78 -2.84
N GLN A 45 5.26 12.34 -2.37
CA GLN A 45 5.46 11.15 -1.52
C GLN A 45 4.65 9.92 -1.97
N PRO A 46 4.76 9.47 -3.24
CA PRO A 46 4.02 8.31 -3.73
C PRO A 46 4.35 7.07 -2.90
N GLN A 47 3.31 6.38 -2.43
CA GLN A 47 3.43 5.11 -1.73
C GLN A 47 2.92 3.98 -2.62
N LYS A 48 3.54 2.81 -2.49
CA LYS A 48 3.10 1.60 -3.16
C LYS A 48 2.36 0.67 -2.18
N PRO A 49 1.61 -0.34 -2.67
CA PRO A 49 0.98 -1.34 -1.81
C PRO A 49 1.94 -2.03 -0.84
N GLU A 50 3.21 -2.17 -1.21
CA GLU A 50 4.27 -2.74 -0.36
C GLU A 50 4.53 -1.87 0.89
N ASN A 51 4.57 -0.54 0.73
CA ASN A 51 4.71 0.38 1.87
C ASN A 51 3.50 0.31 2.81
N PHE A 52 2.30 0.15 2.24
CA PHE A 52 1.06 -0.02 3.01
C PHE A 52 1.13 -1.30 3.84
N ALA A 53 1.47 -2.43 3.23
CA ALA A 53 1.64 -3.71 3.92
C ALA A 53 2.72 -3.63 5.01
N ALA A 54 3.89 -3.09 4.69
CA ALA A 54 5.00 -2.90 5.63
C ALA A 54 4.58 -2.08 6.87
N THR A 55 3.77 -1.03 6.68
CA THR A 55 3.24 -0.21 7.78
C THR A 55 2.32 -1.00 8.70
N ILE A 56 1.44 -1.84 8.15
CA ILE A 56 0.55 -2.71 8.93
C ILE A 56 1.38 -3.71 9.75
N TYR A 57 2.31 -4.42 9.11
CA TYR A 57 3.11 -5.44 9.81
C TYR A 57 4.02 -4.84 10.87
N ARG A 58 4.58 -3.66 10.63
CA ARG A 58 5.32 -2.90 11.63
C ARG A 58 4.44 -2.52 12.83
N ALA A 59 3.22 -2.04 12.59
CA ALA A 59 2.25 -1.73 13.64
C ALA A 59 1.82 -2.95 14.46
N LEU A 60 1.85 -4.15 13.84
CA LEU A 60 1.63 -5.43 14.53
C LEU A 60 2.86 -5.96 15.27
N GLY A 61 4.01 -5.26 15.19
CA GLY A 61 5.24 -5.65 15.88
C GLY A 61 6.09 -6.71 15.17
N LEU A 62 5.79 -7.02 13.90
CA LEU A 62 6.58 -7.97 13.12
C LEU A 62 7.89 -7.31 12.62
N PRO A 63 9.05 -7.96 12.78
CA PRO A 63 10.29 -7.47 12.20
C PRO A 63 10.30 -7.62 10.66
N PRO A 64 11.08 -6.79 9.94
CA PRO A 64 11.22 -6.90 8.48
C PRO A 64 11.87 -8.21 8.03
N THR A 65 12.53 -8.92 8.96
CA THR A 65 13.14 -10.22 8.73
C THR A 65 12.15 -11.37 8.94
N THR A 66 10.85 -11.11 9.07
CA THR A 66 9.85 -12.18 9.24
C THR A 66 9.59 -12.88 7.92
N TYR A 67 9.75 -14.20 7.90
CA TYR A 67 9.48 -15.05 6.75
C TYR A 67 8.73 -16.32 7.17
N TRP A 68 8.10 -16.95 6.19
CA TRP A 68 7.51 -18.29 6.30
C TRP A 68 8.22 -19.24 5.32
N HIS A 69 8.15 -20.55 5.57
CA HIS A 69 8.68 -21.57 4.66
C HIS A 69 7.55 -22.24 3.89
N ASP A 70 7.76 -22.49 2.60
CA ASP A 70 6.84 -23.30 1.81
C ASP A 70 7.09 -24.81 2.00
N ASP A 71 6.32 -25.65 1.29
CA ASP A 71 6.36 -27.11 1.41
C ASP A 71 7.72 -27.74 1.00
N VAL A 72 8.62 -26.96 0.38
CA VAL A 72 9.98 -27.39 0.00
C VAL A 72 11.06 -26.60 0.75
N ASP A 73 10.71 -26.02 1.90
CA ASP A 73 11.61 -25.31 2.82
C ASP A 73 12.26 -24.04 2.24
N ARG A 74 11.62 -23.38 1.26
CA ARG A 74 12.11 -22.07 0.76
C ARG A 74 11.56 -20.94 1.62
N PRO A 75 12.40 -20.00 2.07
CA PRO A 75 11.94 -18.85 2.85
C PRO A 75 11.29 -17.80 1.95
N HIS A 76 10.14 -17.28 2.39
CA HIS A 76 9.39 -16.18 1.76
C HIS A 76 9.12 -15.10 2.80
N PHE A 77 9.60 -13.88 2.57
CA PHE A 77 9.30 -12.76 3.46
C PHE A 77 7.81 -12.46 3.47
N ILE A 78 7.27 -12.14 4.66
CA ILE A 78 5.83 -11.82 4.80
C ILE A 78 5.47 -10.52 4.08
N TYR A 79 6.44 -9.61 3.94
CA TYR A 79 6.30 -8.41 3.15
C TYR A 79 7.66 -7.92 2.68
N GLU A 80 7.63 -7.10 1.63
CA GLU A 80 8.76 -6.33 1.15
C GLU A 80 8.43 -4.83 1.27
N GLY A 81 9.46 -3.98 1.28
CA GLY A 81 9.31 -2.53 1.34
C GLY A 81 9.38 -1.93 2.74
N GLU A 82 9.50 -0.60 2.77
CA GLU A 82 9.65 0.17 4.00
C GLU A 82 8.31 0.72 4.49
N PRO A 83 8.04 0.72 5.82
CA PRO A 83 6.88 1.39 6.39
C PRO A 83 6.81 2.87 5.97
N ILE A 84 5.59 3.40 5.83
CA ILE A 84 5.37 4.79 5.46
C ILE A 84 5.93 5.69 6.56
N ALA A 85 6.91 6.52 6.19
CA ALA A 85 7.59 7.41 7.11
C ALA A 85 6.60 8.33 7.85
N GLY A 86 6.76 8.43 9.16
CA GLY A 86 5.93 9.27 10.02
C GLY A 86 4.65 8.62 10.56
N LEU A 87 4.28 7.40 10.12
CA LEU A 87 3.09 6.70 10.63
C LEU A 87 3.39 5.75 11.81
N THR A 88 4.54 5.08 11.82
CA THR A 88 4.99 4.22 12.94
C THR A 88 6.22 4.80 13.64
#